data_AF-A0A8T4IKY2-F1
#
_entry.id   AF-A0A8T4IKY2-F1
#
_cell.length_a   1.000
_cell.length_b   1.000
_cell.length_c   1.000
_cell.angle_alpha   90.00
_cell.angle_beta   90.00
_cell.angle_gamma   90.00
#
_symmetry.space_group_name_H-M   'P 1'
#
loop_
_entity.id
_entity.type
_entity.pdbx_description
1 polymer ?
#
loop_
_entity_poly.entity_id
_entity_poly.type
_entity_poly.pdbx_seq_one_letter_code
_entity_poly.pdbx_strand_id
1 'polypeptide(L)' 'MPNGVRVTVSDTSQKLPVLQAPDWTTECGRGLLLLELMADAWGSVPTATGKDVWFEMRLGTMEVAA' A
#
# COMPACT_ATOMS: atom_id res chain seq x y z
N MET A 1 13.33 9.70 -4.19
CA MET A 1 13.47 8.30 -4.64
C MET A 1 13.95 8.33 -6.09
N PRO A 2 15.26 8.34 -6.38
CA PRO A 2 15.67 8.15 -7.77
C PRO A 2 15.22 6.73 -8.17
N ASN A 3 14.32 6.66 -9.15
CA ASN A 3 13.77 5.44 -9.77
C ASN A 3 12.54 4.79 -9.09
N GLY A 4 11.59 5.55 -8.54
CA GLY A 4 10.33 4.95 -8.06
C GLY A 4 9.26 5.98 -7.69
N VAL A 5 8.05 5.49 -7.42
CA VAL A 5 6.92 6.28 -6.94
C VAL A 5 6.56 5.90 -5.51
N ARG A 6 6.16 6.89 -4.71
CA ARG A 6 5.45 6.68 -3.46
C ARG A 6 4.06 7.27 -3.59
N VAL A 7 3.06 6.47 -3.26
CA VAL A 7 1.65 6.88 -3.26
C VAL A 7 1.18 6.89 -1.82
N THR A 8 0.49 7.95 -1.43
CA THR A 8 -0.13 8.09 -0.10
C THR A 8 -1.61 8.37 -0.28
N VAL A 9 -2.43 7.66 0.48
CA VAL A 9 -3.86 7.89 0.61
C VAL A 9 -4.14 8.33 2.03
N SER A 10 -4.71 9.53 2.16
CA SER A 10 -5.11 10.13 3.43
C SER A 10 -6.62 10.09 3.58
N ASP A 11 -7.09 9.70 4.76
CA ASP A 11 -8.50 9.85 5.14
C ASP A 11 -8.62 10.33 6.60
N THR A 12 -9.82 10.73 7.01
CA THR A 12 -10.07 11.31 8.35
C THR A 12 -10.31 10.28 9.44
N SER A 13 -10.25 8.98 9.13
CA SER A 13 -10.43 7.92 10.12
C SER A 13 -9.15 7.72 10.92
N GLN A 14 -9.28 7.74 12.24
CA GLN A 14 -8.18 7.46 13.17
C GLN A 14 -7.85 5.96 13.29
N LYS A 15 -8.68 5.07 12.72
CA LYS A 15 -8.47 3.63 12.79
C LYS A 15 -7.43 3.21 11.74
N LEU A 16 -6.23 2.86 12.21
CA LEU A 16 -5.21 2.28 11.34
C LEU A 16 -5.71 0.95 10.74
N PRO A 17 -5.40 0.68 9.46
CA PRO A 17 -5.78 -0.56 8.83
C PRO A 17 -4.95 -1.70 9.44
N VAL A 18 -5.59 -2.86 9.59
CA VAL A 18 -4.94 -4.07 10.12
C VAL A 18 -4.94 -5.11 9.02
N LEU A 19 -3.78 -5.72 8.76
CA LEU A 19 -3.67 -6.81 7.80
C LEU A 19 -4.56 -7.96 8.26
N GLN A 20 -5.45 -8.39 7.39
CA GLN A 20 -6.43 -9.44 7.67
C GLN A 20 -6.27 -10.57 6.66
N ALA A 21 -6.48 -11.80 7.11
CA ALA A 21 -6.61 -12.93 6.20
C ALA A 21 -7.81 -12.67 5.28
N PRO A 22 -7.67 -12.90 3.96
CA PRO A 22 -8.78 -12.74 3.04
C PRO A 22 -9.83 -13.81 3.35
N ASP A 23 -11.08 -13.40 3.44
CA ASP A 23 -12.22 -14.31 3.36
C ASP A 23 -12.67 -14.39 1.90
N TRP A 24 -13.06 -15.57 1.44
CA TRP A 24 -13.52 -15.78 0.06
C TRP A 24 -14.89 -15.17 -0.20
N THR A 25 -15.68 -14.92 0.84
CA THR A 25 -17.06 -14.43 0.71
C THR A 25 -17.22 -12.92 0.95
N THR A 26 -16.24 -12.27 1.58
CA THR A 26 -16.28 -10.81 1.81
C THR A 26 -15.93 -10.03 0.54
N GLU A 27 -16.50 -8.84 0.36
CA GLU A 27 -16.15 -7.94 -0.76
C GLU A 27 -14.97 -7.02 -0.44
N CYS A 28 -14.56 -6.92 0.83
CA CYS A 28 -13.54 -5.98 1.29
C CYS A 28 -12.34 -6.67 1.99
N GLY A 29 -11.42 -5.91 2.57
CA GLY A 29 -10.33 -6.46 3.40
C GLY A 29 -9.08 -6.95 2.68
N ARG A 30 -9.05 -6.93 1.33
CA ARG A 30 -7.90 -7.41 0.54
C ARG A 30 -6.83 -6.36 0.26
N GLY A 31 -7.13 -5.08 0.48
CA GLY A 31 -6.25 -3.97 0.09
C GLY A 31 -4.83 -4.09 0.67
N LEU A 32 -4.71 -4.34 1.98
CA LEU A 32 -3.39 -4.50 2.61
C LEU A 32 -2.66 -5.77 2.15
N LEU A 33 -3.39 -6.85 1.87
CA LEU A 33 -2.78 -8.06 1.31
C LEU A 33 -2.21 -7.79 -0.09
N LEU A 34 -2.91 -7.01 -0.92
CA LEU A 34 -2.39 -6.61 -2.23
C LEU A 34 -1.11 -5.76 -2.09
N LEU A 35 -1.07 -4.84 -1.13
CA LEU A 35 0.14 -4.06 -0.85
C LEU A 35 1.30 -4.96 -0.38
N GLU A 36 1.03 -5.91 0.52
CA GLU A 36 2.01 -6.90 1.00
C GLU A 36 2.60 -7.73 -0.13
N LEU A 37 1.80 -8.08 -1.14
CA LEU A 37 2.23 -8.92 -2.26
C LEU A 37 2.91 -8.15 -3.40
N MET A 38 2.59 -6.87 -3.58
CA MET A 38 2.95 -6.12 -4.80
C MET A 38 3.88 -4.93 -4.57
N ALA A 39 3.85 -4.31 -3.39
CA ALA A 39 4.65 -3.12 -3.13
C ALA A 39 6.07 -3.48 -2.68
N ASP A 40 7.04 -2.65 -3.04
CA ASP A 40 8.42 -2.77 -2.51
C ASP A 40 8.48 -2.46 -1.01
N ALA A 41 7.64 -1.54 -0.57
CA ALA A 41 7.44 -1.19 0.82
C ALA A 41 6.05 -0.57 0.98
N TRP A 42 5.42 -0.77 2.12
CA TRP A 42 4.16 -0.12 2.45
C TRP A 42 4.05 0.12 3.95
N GLY A 43 3.12 0.97 4.35
CA GLY A 43 2.84 1.20 5.76
C GLY A 43 1.64 2.09 5.98
N SER A 44 1.33 2.31 7.25
CA SER A 44 0.30 3.26 7.67
C SER A 44 0.76 4.03 8.90
N VAL A 45 0.45 5.32 8.96
CA VAL A 45 0.82 6.20 10.06
C VAL A 45 -0.38 7.08 10.45
N PRO A 46 -0.64 7.30 11.75
CA PRO A 46 -1.66 8.25 12.16
C PRO A 46 -1.21 9.67 11.81
N THR A 47 -2.17 10.52 11.47
CA THR A 47 -1.97 11.97 11.27
C THR A 47 -2.74 12.75 12.31
N ALA A 48 -2.56 14.07 12.35
CA ALA A 48 -3.32 14.92 13.28
C ALA A 48 -4.83 14.86 13.06
N THR A 49 -5.28 14.55 11.83
CA THR A 49 -6.70 14.59 11.43
C THR A 49 -7.26 13.24 10.98
N GLY A 50 -6.46 12.17 11.03
CA GLY A 50 -6.87 10.85 10.56
C GLY A 50 -5.68 9.92 10.40
N LYS A 51 -5.48 9.38 9.20
CA LYS A 51 -4.36 8.50 8.89
C LYS A 51 -3.90 8.60 7.44
N ASP A 52 -2.66 8.19 7.22
CA ASP A 52 -2.07 7.96 5.92
C ASP A 52 -1.78 6.47 5.75
N VAL A 53 -2.14 5.91 4.59
CA VAL A 53 -1.68 4.61 4.11
C VAL A 53 -0.83 4.88 2.87
N TRP A 54 0.36 4.30 2.81
CA TRP A 54 1.29 4.55 1.71
C TRP A 54 1.93 3.27 1.20
N PHE A 55 2.38 3.31 -0.06
CA PHE A 55 3.21 2.28 -0.65
C PHE A 55 4.25 2.85 -1.60
N GLU A 56 5.30 2.09 -1.86
CA GLU A 56 6.35 2.37 -2.82
C GLU A 56 6.38 1.34 -3.93
N MET A 57 6.64 1.79 -5.15
CA MET A 57 7.02 0.94 -6.28
C MET A 57 8.26 1.50 -6.96
N ARG A 58 9.29 0.68 -7.10
CA ARG A 58 10.50 0.98 -7.85
C ARG A 58 10.22 0.74 -9.33
N LEU A 59 10.77 1.61 -10.18
CA LEU A 59 10.83 1.36 -11.61
C LEU A 59 11.74 0.16 -11.80
N GLY A 60 11.16 -0.96 -12.25
CA GLY A 60 11.94 -2.11 -12.69
C GLY A 60 12.88 -1.66 -13.80
N THR A 61 14.12 -2.16 -13.78
CA THR A 61 15.02 -2.01 -14.91
C THR A 61 14.35 -2.72 -16.09
N MET A 62 14.00 -1.98 -17.16
CA MET A 62 13.55 -2.65 -18.38
C MET A 62 14.74 -3.43 -18.95
N GLU A 63 14.78 -4.74 -18.78
CA GLU A 63 15.56 -5.59 -19.67
C GLU A 63 14.85 -5.59 -21.02
N VAL A 64 15.37 -4.78 -21.94
CA VAL A 64 15.02 -4.92 -23.35
C VAL A 64 15.67 -6.21 -23.81
N ALA A 65 14.88 -7.28 -23.95
CA ALA A 65 15.34 -8.50 -24.57
C ALA A 65 15.81 -8.16 -26.00
N ALA A 66 17.09 -8.39 -26.26
CA ALA A 66 17.72 -8.24 -27.57
C ALA A 66 17.37 -9.43 -28.49
#